data_AF-A0A2N5KJF2-F1
#
_entry.id   AF-A0A2N5KJF2-F1
#
_cell.length_a   1.000
_cell.length_b   1.000
_cell.length_c   1.000
_cell.angle_alpha   90.00
_cell.angle_beta   90.00
_cell.angle_gamma   90.00
#
_symmetry.space_group_name_H-M   'P 1'
#
loop_
_entity.id
_entity.type
_entity.pdbx_description
1 polymer ?
#
loop_
_entity_poly.entity_id
_entity_poly.type
_entity_poly.pdbx_seq_one_letter_code
_entity_poly.pdbx_strand_id
1 'polypeptide(L)'
;MGEEKSIIKDRHVEELRTWLNTQEAADKLGLSRQGVINLARDDRSGVRAIHLGKHSEGERGYWIFDPYSIENVLNARKGAEKRAQDEADRRKREETQRRIDRAEGRG
;
A
#
# COMPACT_ATOMS: atom_id res chain seq x y z
N MET A 1 -25.39 -36.38 -14.39
CA MET A 1 -25.27 -34.91 -14.20
C MET A 1 -24.94 -34.66 -12.73
N GLY A 2 -23.70 -34.33 -12.39
CA GLY A 2 -23.33 -34.16 -10.97
C GLY A 2 -21.90 -33.72 -10.70
N GLU A 3 -21.24 -32.98 -11.59
CA GLU A 3 -19.81 -32.64 -11.46
C GLU A 3 -19.51 -31.12 -11.39
N GLU A 4 -20.51 -30.28 -11.12
CA GLU A 4 -20.29 -28.82 -11.09
C GLU A 4 -19.91 -28.22 -9.73
N LYS A 5 -19.78 -29.02 -8.66
CA LYS A 5 -19.55 -28.49 -7.29
C LYS A 5 -18.10 -28.47 -6.81
N SER A 6 -17.15 -29.07 -7.53
CA SER A 6 -15.76 -29.20 -7.03
C SER A 6 -14.76 -28.17 -7.61
N ILE A 7 -15.07 -27.49 -8.71
CA ILE A 7 -14.11 -26.58 -9.37
C ILE A 7 -13.98 -25.22 -8.65
N ILE A 8 -15.00 -24.83 -7.87
CA ILE A 8 -15.06 -23.51 -7.22
C ILE A 8 -14.19 -23.45 -5.93
N LYS A 9 -13.81 -24.61 -5.37
CA LYS A 9 -12.93 -24.67 -4.18
C LYS A 9 -11.44 -24.53 -4.51
N ASP A 10 -10.99 -25.03 -5.67
CA ASP A 10 -9.57 -24.99 -6.01
C ASP A 10 -9.08 -23.59 -6.41
N ARG A 11 -9.80 -22.85 -7.27
CA ARG A 11 -9.35 -21.53 -7.72
C ARG A 11 -9.15 -20.51 -6.60
N HIS A 12 -10.03 -20.51 -5.60
CA HIS A 12 -9.88 -19.59 -4.45
C HIS A 12 -8.68 -19.96 -3.57
N VAL A 13 -8.34 -21.25 -3.46
CA VAL A 13 -7.16 -21.70 -2.72
C VAL A 13 -5.88 -21.40 -3.49
N GLU A 14 -5.89 -21.54 -4.82
CA GLU A 14 -4.77 -21.17 -5.68
C GLU A 14 -4.47 -19.67 -5.64
N GLU A 15 -5.51 -18.82 -5.62
CA GLU A 15 -5.33 -17.38 -5.45
C GLU A 15 -4.64 -17.06 -4.11
N LEU A 16 -5.10 -17.65 -3.01
CA LEU A 16 -4.53 -17.43 -1.67
C LEU A 16 -3.08 -17.90 -1.53
N ARG A 17 -2.62 -18.87 -2.34
CA ARG A 17 -1.21 -19.30 -2.38
C ARG A 17 -0.28 -18.23 -2.93
N THR A 18 -0.80 -17.28 -3.68
CA THR A 18 -0.02 -16.16 -4.24
C THR A 18 -0.02 -14.93 -3.32
N TRP A 19 -0.77 -14.98 -2.22
CA TRP A 19 -0.86 -13.87 -1.29
C TRP A 19 0.42 -13.73 -0.47
N LEU A 20 0.76 -12.48 -0.20
CA LEU A 20 2.01 -12.12 0.47
C LEU A 20 1.88 -12.32 1.97
N ASN A 21 2.94 -12.75 2.60
CA ASN A 21 3.03 -12.73 4.03
C ASN A 21 3.26 -11.30 4.58
N THR A 22 3.15 -11.15 5.90
CA THR A 22 3.32 -9.84 6.55
C THR A 22 4.69 -9.20 6.30
N GLN A 23 5.75 -10.00 6.21
CA GLN A 23 7.11 -9.51 5.94
C GLN A 23 7.25 -9.08 4.47
N GLU A 24 6.80 -9.90 3.52
CA GLU A 24 6.83 -9.57 2.09
C GLU A 24 6.05 -8.30 1.77
N ALA A 25 4.86 -8.14 2.35
CA ALA A 25 4.06 -6.92 2.20
C ALA A 25 4.76 -5.70 2.82
N ALA A 26 5.45 -5.88 3.95
CA ALA A 26 6.23 -4.83 4.61
C ALA A 26 7.42 -4.37 3.76
N ASP A 27 8.15 -5.33 3.19
CA ASP A 27 9.28 -5.05 2.31
C ASP A 27 8.83 -4.32 1.04
N LYS A 28 7.70 -4.72 0.44
CA LYS A 28 7.14 -4.02 -0.73
C LYS A 28 6.72 -2.58 -0.43
N LEU A 29 6.16 -2.32 0.75
CA LEU A 29 5.67 -0.99 1.14
C LEU A 29 6.73 -0.12 1.81
N GLY A 30 7.90 -0.67 2.12
CA GLY A 30 8.93 0.00 2.92
C GLY A 30 8.43 0.36 4.32
N LEU A 31 7.61 -0.51 4.93
CA LEU A 31 7.01 -0.32 6.26
C LEU A 31 7.49 -1.37 7.25
N SER A 32 7.20 -1.19 8.54
CA SER A 32 7.35 -2.26 9.52
C SER A 32 6.22 -3.27 9.40
N ARG A 33 6.45 -4.51 9.88
CA ARG A 33 5.40 -5.54 9.98
C ARG A 33 4.15 -5.04 10.70
N GLN A 34 4.34 -4.31 11.81
CA GLN A 34 3.22 -3.72 12.55
C GLN A 34 2.52 -2.62 11.75
N GLY A 35 3.26 -1.82 10.98
CA GLY A 35 2.70 -0.81 10.08
C GLY A 35 1.77 -1.42 9.03
N VAL A 36 2.18 -2.53 8.41
CA VAL A 36 1.33 -3.23 7.43
C VAL A 36 0.09 -3.86 8.08
N ILE A 37 0.23 -4.45 9.27
CA ILE A 37 -0.92 -4.96 10.03
C ILE A 37 -1.90 -3.83 10.34
N ASN A 38 -1.40 -2.64 10.70
CA ASN A 38 -2.26 -1.49 10.94
C ASN A 38 -3.00 -1.06 9.68
N LEU A 39 -2.37 -1.13 8.49
CA LEU A 39 -3.07 -0.88 7.23
C LEU A 39 -4.19 -1.87 7.00
N ALA A 40 -3.95 -3.18 7.18
CA ALA A 40 -5.00 -4.19 7.05
C ALA A 40 -6.17 -4.05 8.03
N ARG A 41 -5.96 -3.35 9.16
CA ARG A 41 -7.01 -3.04 10.13
C ARG A 41 -7.75 -1.73 9.83
N ASP A 42 -7.21 -0.91 8.94
CA ASP A 42 -7.81 0.34 8.52
C ASP A 42 -8.56 0.13 7.20
N ASP A 43 -9.89 0.17 7.26
CA ASP A 43 -10.79 0.01 6.11
C ASP A 43 -10.54 1.05 5.01
N ARG A 44 -9.91 2.19 5.33
CA ARG A 44 -9.61 3.25 4.37
C ARG A 44 -8.29 3.04 3.64
N SER A 45 -7.46 2.09 4.09
CA SER A 45 -6.14 1.85 3.52
C SER A 45 -6.21 1.26 2.10
N GLY A 46 -7.32 0.61 1.75
CA GLY A 46 -7.46 -0.13 0.50
C GLY A 46 -6.68 -1.45 0.47
N VAL A 47 -6.06 -1.86 1.59
CA VAL A 47 -5.36 -3.13 1.71
C VAL A 47 -6.35 -4.25 1.95
N ARG A 48 -6.31 -5.29 1.11
CA ARG A 48 -7.05 -6.54 1.32
C ARG A 48 -6.14 -7.53 2.03
N ALA A 49 -6.58 -8.03 3.17
CA ALA A 49 -5.85 -9.01 3.95
C ALA A 49 -6.78 -10.00 4.64
N ILE A 50 -6.25 -11.19 4.93
CA ILE A 50 -6.94 -12.22 5.70
C ILE A 50 -6.09 -12.55 6.93
N HIS A 51 -6.74 -12.52 8.09
CA HIS A 51 -6.14 -13.01 9.33
C HIS A 51 -6.39 -14.51 9.44
N LEU A 52 -5.37 -15.29 9.10
CA LEU A 52 -5.32 -16.70 9.42
C LEU A 52 -5.00 -16.77 10.91
N GLY A 53 -5.97 -17.20 11.73
CA GLY A 53 -5.86 -17.20 13.18
C GLY A 53 -4.63 -17.95 13.73
N LYS A 54 -4.57 -18.13 15.04
CA LYS A 54 -3.44 -18.83 15.66
C LYS A 54 -3.49 -20.32 15.29
N HIS A 55 -2.34 -20.90 14.92
CA HIS A 55 -2.22 -22.33 14.69
C HIS A 55 -2.26 -23.11 16.02
N SER A 56 -1.76 -22.52 17.10
CA SER A 56 -1.80 -23.05 18.46
C SER A 56 -1.98 -21.97 19.55
N GLU A 57 -2.36 -22.40 20.75
CA GLU A 57 -2.42 -21.53 21.93
C GLU A 57 -1.02 -20.91 22.20
N GLY A 58 -0.96 -19.59 22.37
CA GLY A 58 0.31 -18.86 22.54
C GLY A 58 0.96 -18.36 21.24
N GLU A 59 0.54 -18.82 20.06
CA GLU A 59 1.08 -18.30 18.80
C GLU A 59 0.48 -16.94 18.45
N ARG A 60 1.18 -16.16 17.62
CA ARG A 60 0.63 -14.95 17.02
C ARG A 60 -0.07 -15.36 15.73
N GLY A 61 -1.32 -14.91 15.55
CA GLY A 61 -2.03 -15.12 14.30
C GLY A 61 -1.29 -14.48 13.13
N TYR A 62 -1.47 -15.04 11.95
CA TYR A 62 -0.72 -14.68 10.77
C TYR A 62 -1.60 -13.97 9.75
N TRP A 63 -1.05 -12.97 9.07
CA TRP A 63 -1.77 -12.20 8.07
C TRP A 63 -1.18 -12.49 6.70
N ILE A 64 -2.08 -12.78 5.76
CA ILE A 64 -1.78 -12.81 4.32
C ILE A 64 -2.44 -11.60 3.65
N PHE A 65 -1.77 -11.08 2.62
CA PHE A 65 -2.12 -9.82 1.97
C PHE A 65 -2.24 -10.03 0.47
N ASP A 66 -3.30 -9.49 -0.11
CA ASP A 66 -3.50 -9.52 -1.56
C ASP A 66 -2.43 -8.67 -2.25
N PRO A 67 -1.58 -9.23 -3.12
CA PRO A 67 -0.48 -8.51 -3.74
C PRO A 67 -0.95 -7.31 -4.54
N TYR A 68 -2.10 -7.41 -5.22
CA TYR A 68 -2.66 -6.30 -6.01
C TYR A 68 -3.04 -5.11 -5.14
N SER A 69 -3.69 -5.35 -4.00
CA SER A 69 -4.01 -4.30 -3.04
C SER A 69 -2.75 -3.59 -2.50
N ILE A 70 -1.68 -4.35 -2.22
CA ILE A 70 -0.39 -3.81 -1.79
C ILE A 70 0.23 -2.93 -2.89
N GLU A 71 0.20 -3.37 -4.15
CA GLU A 71 0.69 -2.59 -5.28
C GLU A 71 -0.11 -1.30 -5.49
N ASN A 72 -1.43 -1.33 -5.33
CA ASN A 72 -2.27 -0.15 -5.43
C ASN A 72 -1.90 0.91 -4.38
N VAL A 73 -1.69 0.49 -3.12
CA VAL A 73 -1.24 1.40 -2.05
C VAL A 73 0.14 1.97 -2.36
N LEU A 74 1.07 1.13 -2.84
CA LEU A 74 2.41 1.59 -3.23
C LEU A 74 2.35 2.67 -4.32
N ASN A 75 1.54 2.43 -5.36
CA ASN A 75 1.39 3.36 -6.48
C ASN A 75 0.70 4.67 -6.04
N ALA A 76 -0.31 4.59 -5.18
CA ALA A 76 -0.97 5.76 -4.62
C ALA A 76 0.01 6.64 -3.82
N ARG A 77 0.88 6.02 -3.01
CA ARG A 77 1.92 6.73 -2.23
C ARG A 77 2.94 7.41 -3.14
N LYS A 78 3.46 6.70 -4.15
CA LYS A 78 4.39 7.27 -5.15
C LYS A 78 3.75 8.45 -5.91
N GLY A 79 2.48 8.34 -6.28
CA GLY A 79 1.76 9.40 -6.96
C GLY A 79 1.49 10.62 -6.07
N ALA A 80 1.30 10.43 -4.76
CA ALA A 80 1.19 11.53 -3.81
C ALA A 80 2.53 12.23 -3.58
N GLU A 81 3.61 11.47 -3.42
CA GLU A 81 4.97 12.00 -3.25
C GLU A 81 5.42 12.85 -4.44
N LYS A 82 5.20 12.36 -5.67
CA LYS A 82 5.51 13.12 -6.89
C LYS A 82 4.79 14.46 -6.94
N ARG A 83 3.49 14.49 -6.61
CA ARG A 83 2.69 15.73 -6.60
C ARG A 83 3.18 16.72 -5.56
N ALA A 84 3.57 16.24 -4.38
CA ALA A 84 4.13 17.08 -3.32
C ALA A 84 5.48 17.69 -3.76
N GLN A 85 6.32 16.90 -4.43
CA GLN A 85 7.59 17.37 -4.97
C GLN A 85 7.39 18.43 -6.06
N ASP A 86 6.51 18.16 -7.04
CA ASP A 86 6.19 19.11 -8.12
C ASP A 86 5.65 20.45 -7.55
N GLU A 87 4.83 20.39 -6.51
CA GLU A 87 4.33 21.60 -5.84
C GLU A 87 5.43 22.36 -5.08
N ALA A 88 6.32 21.65 -4.39
CA ALA A 88 7.46 22.25 -3.69
C ALA A 88 8.42 22.94 -4.67
N ASP A 89 8.74 22.29 -5.80
CA ASP A 89 9.55 22.86 -6.87
C ASP A 89 8.89 24.10 -7.49
N ARG A 90 7.57 24.07 -7.73
CA ARG A 90 6.84 25.23 -8.23
C ARG A 90 6.94 26.42 -7.26
N ARG A 91 6.66 26.19 -5.97
CA ARG A 91 6.75 27.23 -4.93
C ARG A 91 8.14 27.84 -4.84
N LYS A 92 9.19 27.01 -4.95
CA LYS A 92 10.58 27.48 -4.92
C LYS A 92 10.92 28.37 -6.13
N ARG A 93 10.41 28.04 -7.32
CA ARG A 93 10.58 28.88 -8.52
C ARG A 93 9.84 30.21 -8.38
N GLU A 94 8.59 30.18 -7.91
CA GLU A 94 7.80 31.40 -7.67
C GLU A 94 8.45 32.31 -6.62
N GLU A 95 8.97 31.73 -5.54
CA GLU A 95 9.71 32.51 -4.53
C GLU A 95 10.99 33.11 -5.10
N THR A 96 11.76 32.33 -5.87
CA THR A 96 12.99 32.81 -6.52
C THR A 96 12.68 33.97 -7.47
N GLN A 97 11.63 33.86 -8.28
CA GLN A 97 11.22 34.93 -9.19
C GLN A 97 10.81 36.19 -8.44
N ARG A 98 10.00 36.08 -7.37
CA ARG A 98 9.62 37.24 -6.54
C ARG A 98 10.82 37.94 -5.90
N ARG A 99 11.87 37.20 -5.54
CA ARG A 99 13.11 37.78 -5.02
C ARG A 99 13.86 38.56 -6.09
N ILE A 100 13.87 38.05 -7.33
CA ILE A 100 14.46 38.74 -8.49
C ILE A 100 13.65 40.02 -8.79
N ASP A 101 12.33 39.91 -8.93
CA ASP A 101 11.46 41.07 -9.24
C ASP A 101 11.60 42.18 -8.19
N ARG A 102 11.67 41.81 -6.90
CA ARG A 102 11.94 42.74 -5.80
C ARG A 102 13.33 43.39 -5.91
N ALA A 103 14.36 42.63 -6.28
CA ALA A 103 15.71 43.14 -6.45
C ALA A 103 15.83 44.07 -7.68
N GLU A 104 15.04 43.82 -8.72
CA GLU A 104 14.99 44.65 -9.94
C GLU A 104 14.04 45.85 -9.84
N GLY A 105 13.33 46.01 -8.72
CA GLY A 105 12.36 47.10 -8.51
C GLY A 105 11.12 47.01 -9.41
N ARG A 106 10.81 45.82 -9.93
CA ARG A 106 9.63 45.53 -10.75
C ARG A 106 8.52 45.02 -9.83
N GLY A 107 7.80 45.93 -9.18
CA GLY A 107 6.70 45.63 -8.26
C GLY A 107 5.59 46.64 -8.36
#